data_AF-A0A8T6CPR5-F1
#
_entry.id   AF-A0A8T6CPR5-F1
#
_cell.length_a   1.000
_cell.length_b   1.000
_cell.length_c   1.000
_cell.angle_alpha   90.00
_cell.angle_beta   90.00
_cell.angle_gamma   90.00
#
_symmetry.space_group_name_H-M   'P 1'
#
loop_
_entity.id
_entity.type
_entity.pdbx_description
1 polymer ?
#
loop_
_entity_poly.entity_id
_entity_poly.type
_entity_poly.pdbx_seq_one_letter_code
_entity_poly.pdbx_strand_id
1 'polypeptide(L)' 'PTDGRISNESPLGKALLGKKAGQKVEFKTPSGSQSITIVSVQ' A
#
# COMPACT_ATOMS: atom_id res chain seq x y z
N PRO A 1 2.53 -17.64 7.68
CA PRO A 1 2.01 -16.33 8.14
C PRO A 1 3.10 -15.27 8.34
N THR A 2 4.15 -15.28 7.51
CA THR A 2 5.40 -14.51 7.77
C THR A 2 5.85 -13.66 6.58
N ASP A 3 5.05 -13.61 5.52
CA ASP A 3 5.49 -13.07 4.23
C ASP A 3 4.98 -11.63 3.99
N GLY A 4 4.40 -10.98 5.00
CA GLY A 4 3.93 -9.59 4.90
C GLY A 4 2.98 -9.34 3.72
N ARG A 5 2.25 -10.36 3.25
CA ARG A 5 1.46 -10.27 2.02
C ARG A 5 0.30 -9.31 2.22
N ILE A 6 0.38 -8.18 1.52
CA ILE A 6 -0.75 -7.27 1.42
C ILE A 6 -1.81 -7.92 0.53
N SER A 7 -3.00 -8.13 1.07
CA SER A 7 -4.13 -8.61 0.26
C SER A 7 -4.54 -7.54 -0.75
N ASN A 8 -4.73 -7.94 -2.00
CA ASN A 8 -5.17 -7.10 -3.13
C ASN A 8 -6.55 -6.47 -2.91
N GLU A 9 -7.36 -7.01 -1.99
CA GLU A 9 -8.65 -6.45 -1.58
C GLU A 9 -8.52 -5.25 -0.64
N SER A 10 -7.36 -5.04 -0.03
CA SER A 10 -7.14 -3.87 0.82
C SER A 10 -6.99 -2.61 -0.04
N PRO A 11 -7.55 -1.46 0.36
CA PRO A 11 -7.36 -0.18 -0.34
C PRO A 11 -5.88 0.16 -0.51
N LEU A 12 -5.03 -0.30 0.41
CA LEU A 12 -3.58 -0.28 0.31
C LEU A 12 -3.06 -1.11 -0.86
N GLY A 13 -3.45 -2.39 -0.95
CA GLY A 13 -3.01 -3.30 -2.01
C GLY A 13 -3.37 -2.80 -3.39
N LYS A 14 -4.60 -2.29 -3.57
CA LYS A 14 -5.05 -1.64 -4.82
C LYS A 14 -4.24 -0.38 -5.13
N ALA A 15 -3.94 0.44 -4.12
CA ALA A 15 -3.21 1.67 -4.31
C ALA A 15 -1.71 1.44 -4.55
N LEU A 16 -1.17 0.28 -4.11
CA LEU A 16 0.17 -0.22 -4.42
C LEU A 16 0.23 -0.94 -5.77
N LEU A 17 -0.88 -1.52 -6.24
CA LEU A 17 -0.95 -2.26 -7.51
C LEU A 17 -0.61 -1.34 -8.69
N GLY A 18 0.52 -1.60 -9.36
CA GLY A 18 1.03 -0.78 -10.47
C GLY A 18 1.90 0.41 -10.06
N LYS A 19 2.14 0.62 -8.76
CA LYS A 19 3.11 1.59 -8.24
C LYS A 19 4.49 0.96 -8.12
N LYS A 20 5.54 1.78 -8.19
CA LYS A 20 6.94 1.35 -8.06
C LYS A 20 7.55 1.79 -6.73
N ALA A 21 8.62 1.09 -6.30
CA ALA A 21 9.44 1.50 -5.16
C ALA A 21 9.86 2.98 -5.30
N GLY A 22 9.66 3.75 -4.23
CA GLY A 22 9.89 5.19 -4.16
C GLY A 22 8.63 6.05 -4.32
N GLN A 23 7.48 5.50 -4.72
CA GLN A 23 6.25 6.29 -4.80
C GLN A 23 5.55 6.45 -3.43
N LYS A 24 5.01 7.64 -3.20
CA LYS A 24 4.04 7.90 -2.14
C LYS A 24 2.64 7.53 -2.59
N VAL A 25 1.94 6.80 -1.75
CA VAL A 25 0.57 6.37 -1.94
C VAL A 25 -0.26 6.89 -0.79
N GLU A 26 -1.30 7.66 -1.10
CA GLU A 26 -2.25 8.16 -0.13
C GLU A 26 -3.57 7.44 -0.31
N PHE A 27 -4.06 6.81 0.74
CA PHE A 27 -5.30 6.04 0.74
C PHE A 27 -6.21 6.53 1.87
N LYS A 28 -7.50 6.65 1.55
CA LYS A 28 -8.53 6.97 2.54
C LYS A 28 -8.98 5.69 3.21
N THR A 29 -8.72 5.58 4.51
CA THR A 29 -9.40 4.60 5.36
C THR A 29 -10.61 5.26 6.02
N PRO A 30 -11.66 4.49 6.36
CA PRO A 30 -12.81 5.03 7.10
C PRO A 30 -12.44 5.67 8.45
N SER A 31 -11.25 5.36 8.99
CA SER A 31 -10.72 5.99 10.21
C SER A 31 -9.86 7.24 9.96
N GLY A 32 -9.59 7.60 8.70
CA GLY A 32 -8.74 8.75 8.33
C GLY A 32 -7.91 8.51 7.05
N SER A 33 -7.44 9.60 6.44
CA SER A 33 -6.48 9.52 5.33
C SER A 33 -5.11 9.09 5.86
N GLN A 34 -4.52 8.06 5.27
CA GLN A 34 -3.16 7.62 5.58
C GLN A 34 -2.31 7.69 4.32
N SER A 35 -1.12 8.27 4.44
CA SER A 35 -0.12 8.31 3.37
C SER A 35 1.08 7.45 3.74
N ILE A 36 1.42 6.51 2.86
CA ILE A 36 2.58 5.63 3.00
C ILE A 36 3.52 5.82 1.83
N THR A 37 4.81 5.54 2.05
CA THR A 37 5.82 5.56 1.00
C THR A 37 6.29 4.14 0.74
N ILE A 38 6.31 3.73 -0.52
CA ILE A 38 6.82 2.42 -0.91
C ILE A 38 8.34 2.48 -0.80
N VAL A 39 8.91 1.86 0.23
CA VAL A 39 10.36 1.91 0.46
C VAL A 39 11.10 0.91 -0.43
N SER A 40 10.52 -0.26 -0.66
CA SER A 40 11.07 -1.30 -1.53
C SER A 40 9.97 -2.24 -2.00
N VAL A 41 10.15 -2.84 -3.18
CA VAL A 41 9.30 -3.91 -3.72
C VAL A 41 10.25 -5.07 -4.02
N GLN A 42 10.09 -6.18 -3.29
CA GLN A 42 10.82 -7.43 -3.51
C GLN A 42 9.92 -8.47 -4.15
#